data_AF-A0A804MNP1-F1
#
_entry.id   AF-A0A804MNP1-F1
#
_cell.length_a   1.000
_cell.length_b   1.000
_cell.length_c   1.000
_cell.angle_alpha   90.00
_cell.angle_beta   90.00
_cell.angle_gamma   90.00
#
_symmetry.space_group_name_H-M   'P 1'
#
loop_
_entity.id
_entity.type
_entity.pdbx_description
1 polymer ?
#
loop_
_entity_poly.entity_id
_entity_poly.type
_entity_poly.pdbx_seq_one_letter_code
_entity_poly.pdbx_strand_id
1 'polypeptide(L)'
;MARRRDDVALAAITFAIVALCARYASAVGTTPQSSFSYREGDPTGPTKWATLQKDWDVCDSGTEQSPIDVAKVEVSEDLDPLQQTYEPGDAVMHNRLHDFMLNWTGGNGGLTIEGKKYKLKQVHWHVPSEHTVNGTRFDAEMHMVHEDSTDAKSKAVVAVLFSAKAAQALLREARW
;
A
#
# COMPACT_ATOMS: atom_id res chain seq x y z
N MET A 1 -61.10 6.29 7.19
CA MET A 1 -60.06 7.14 7.82
C MET A 1 -58.72 6.39 8.02
N ALA A 2 -58.40 5.37 7.19
CA ALA A 2 -57.20 4.53 7.37
C ALA A 2 -56.02 4.88 6.44
N ARG A 3 -56.28 5.42 5.24
CA ARG A 3 -55.26 5.71 4.21
C ARG A 3 -54.13 6.65 4.63
N ARG A 4 -54.39 7.58 5.56
CA ARG A 4 -53.46 8.67 5.91
C ARG A 4 -52.30 8.25 6.82
N ARG A 5 -52.41 7.10 7.50
CA ARG A 5 -51.38 6.57 8.41
C ARG A 5 -50.33 5.73 7.68
N ASP A 6 -50.76 5.01 6.66
CA ASP A 6 -49.90 4.13 5.86
C ASP A 6 -48.92 4.94 5.00
N ASP A 7 -49.38 6.07 4.43
CA ASP A 7 -48.55 6.98 3.63
C ASP A 7 -47.42 7.64 4.45
N VAL A 8 -47.69 7.96 5.72
CA VAL A 8 -46.70 8.57 6.63
C VAL A 8 -45.67 7.55 7.09
N ALA A 9 -46.09 6.32 7.37
CA ALA A 9 -45.19 5.22 7.73
C ALA A 9 -44.27 4.84 6.56
N LEU A 10 -44.81 4.77 5.34
CA LEU A 10 -44.03 4.47 4.14
C LEU A 10 -43.02 5.57 3.83
N ALA A 11 -43.40 6.84 3.97
CA ALA A 11 -42.48 7.98 3.81
C ALA A 11 -41.36 7.98 4.85
N ALA A 12 -41.67 7.67 6.12
CA ALA A 12 -40.68 7.62 7.20
C ALA A 12 -39.67 6.46 7.03
N ILE A 13 -40.13 5.29 6.59
CA ILE A 13 -39.28 4.13 6.30
C ILE A 13 -38.35 4.43 5.11
N THR A 14 -38.86 5.10 4.08
CA THR A 14 -38.07 5.51 2.91
C THR A 14 -36.98 6.51 3.30
N PHE A 15 -37.29 7.49 4.15
CA PHE A 15 -36.32 8.46 4.67
C PHE A 15 -35.23 7.81 5.53
N ALA A 16 -35.58 6.82 6.35
CA ALA A 16 -34.63 6.09 7.19
C ALA A 16 -33.66 5.23 6.37
N ILE A 17 -34.12 4.58 5.29
CA ILE A 17 -33.27 3.79 4.38
C ILE A 17 -32.30 4.68 3.61
N VAL A 18 -32.76 5.83 3.10
CA VAL A 18 -31.89 6.80 2.40
C VAL A 18 -30.82 7.37 3.34
N ALA A 19 -31.18 7.71 4.58
CA ALA A 19 -30.23 8.19 5.58
C ALA A 19 -29.22 7.12 6.00
N LEU A 20 -29.62 5.84 6.02
CA LEU A 20 -28.72 4.72 6.30
C LEU A 20 -27.77 4.46 5.13
N CYS A 21 -28.26 4.49 3.88
CA CYS A 21 -27.42 4.36 2.68
C CYS A 21 -26.43 5.53 2.53
N ALA A 22 -26.83 6.76 2.89
CA ALA A 22 -25.92 7.91 2.89
C ALA A 22 -24.78 7.80 3.90
N ARG A 23 -24.96 7.01 4.98
CA ARG A 23 -23.89 6.70 5.96
C ARG A 23 -22.99 5.54 5.52
N TYR A 24 -23.47 4.65 4.65
CA TYR A 24 -22.70 3.54 4.07
C TYR A 24 -22.08 3.85 2.70
N ALA A 25 -22.36 5.03 2.13
CA ALA A 25 -21.54 5.61 1.09
C ALA A 25 -20.21 6.06 1.71
N SER A 26 -19.39 5.08 2.12
CA SER A 26 -17.99 5.29 2.40
C SER A 26 -17.40 6.08 1.25
N ALA A 27 -16.71 7.16 1.60
CA ALA A 27 -16.02 8.01 0.66
C ALA A 27 -15.08 7.14 -0.20
N VAL A 28 -15.54 6.75 -1.38
CA VAL A 28 -14.65 6.48 -2.50
C VAL A 28 -14.08 7.84 -2.83
N GLY A 29 -13.01 8.21 -2.11
CA GLY A 29 -12.21 9.35 -2.48
C GLY A 29 -11.77 9.11 -3.91
N THR A 30 -12.33 9.90 -4.85
CA THR A 30 -11.80 9.99 -6.20
C THR A 30 -10.40 10.59 -6.05
N THR A 31 -9.41 9.72 -5.92
CA THR A 31 -8.00 10.11 -6.05
C THR A 31 -7.88 10.77 -7.42
N PRO A 32 -7.36 12.00 -7.52
CA PRO A 32 -7.14 12.64 -8.82
C PRO A 32 -6.43 11.65 -9.73
N GLN A 33 -6.90 11.51 -10.98
CA GLN A 33 -6.28 10.68 -11.99
C GLN A 33 -4.77 10.90 -11.94
N SER A 34 -4.02 9.82 -11.70
CA SER A 34 -2.57 9.94 -11.54
C SER A 34 -2.00 10.59 -12.79
N SER A 35 -1.19 11.64 -12.60
CA SER A 35 -0.50 12.33 -13.69
C SER A 35 0.53 11.46 -14.41
N PHE A 36 0.67 10.19 -14.00
CA PHE A 36 1.65 9.21 -14.46
C PHE A 36 1.01 7.85 -14.77
N SER A 37 1.70 7.07 -15.60
CA SER A 37 1.38 5.71 -16.06
C SER A 37 2.56 4.77 -15.78
N TYR A 38 2.29 3.46 -15.71
CA TYR A 38 3.32 2.41 -15.65
C TYR A 38 3.60 1.76 -17.01
N ARG A 39 2.85 2.13 -18.05
CA ARG A 39 3.04 1.54 -19.37
C ARG A 39 4.35 2.03 -19.98
N GLU A 40 5.17 1.08 -20.40
CA GLU A 40 6.42 1.38 -21.10
C GLU A 40 6.14 2.09 -22.43
N GLY A 41 6.90 3.14 -22.72
CA GLY A 41 6.77 3.93 -23.95
C GLY A 41 5.68 5.01 -23.93
N ASP A 42 4.78 5.02 -22.93
CA ASP A 42 3.80 6.09 -22.79
C ASP A 42 4.48 7.45 -22.52
N PRO A 43 3.91 8.57 -23.00
CA PRO A 43 4.40 9.91 -22.67
C PRO A 43 4.41 10.23 -21.17
N THR A 44 3.58 9.51 -20.39
CA THR A 44 3.50 9.60 -18.93
C THR A 44 4.07 8.35 -18.24
N GLY A 45 4.77 7.49 -18.98
CA GLY A 45 5.37 6.24 -18.49
C GLY A 45 6.65 6.45 -17.66
N PRO A 46 7.20 5.37 -17.06
CA PRO A 46 8.31 5.46 -16.11
C PRO A 46 9.54 6.21 -16.61
N THR A 47 9.92 6.00 -17.88
CA THR A 47 11.07 6.69 -18.51
C THR A 47 10.86 8.19 -18.75
N LYS A 48 9.68 8.72 -18.41
CA LYS A 48 9.30 10.13 -18.59
C LYS A 48 8.83 10.80 -17.30
N TRP A 49 8.75 10.09 -16.17
CA TRP A 49 8.18 10.63 -14.93
C TRP A 49 8.82 11.95 -14.49
N ALA A 50 10.14 12.07 -14.56
CA ALA A 50 10.86 13.30 -14.20
C ALA A 50 10.44 14.54 -15.01
N THR A 51 9.88 14.35 -16.21
CA THR A 51 9.43 15.44 -17.08
C THR A 51 7.99 15.91 -16.78
N LEU A 52 7.24 15.15 -15.98
CA LEU A 52 5.81 15.38 -15.76
C LEU A 52 5.56 16.51 -14.75
N GLN A 53 6.44 16.64 -13.75
CA GLN A 53 6.35 17.67 -12.72
C GLN A 53 7.75 18.13 -12.32
N LYS A 54 7.88 19.43 -12.02
CA LYS A 54 9.16 20.03 -11.65
C LYS A 54 9.82 19.36 -10.45
N ASP A 55 9.02 18.95 -9.45
CA ASP A 55 9.52 18.37 -8.21
C ASP A 55 9.79 16.84 -8.34
N TRP A 56 9.68 16.27 -9.54
CA TRP A 56 9.91 14.84 -9.82
C TRP A 56 11.25 14.56 -10.53
N ASP A 57 12.11 15.58 -10.65
CA ASP A 57 13.42 15.47 -11.31
C ASP A 57 14.26 14.29 -10.80
N VAL A 58 14.16 13.97 -9.50
CA VAL A 58 14.88 12.87 -8.85
C VAL A 58 14.60 11.50 -9.46
N CYS A 59 13.44 11.30 -10.13
CA CYS A 59 13.12 10.06 -10.81
C CYS A 59 14.07 9.75 -12.00
N ASP A 60 14.80 10.74 -12.50
CA ASP A 60 15.81 10.58 -13.56
C ASP A 60 17.22 10.97 -13.06
N SER A 61 17.33 12.05 -12.27
CA SER A 61 18.62 12.57 -11.79
C SER A 61 19.18 11.86 -10.55
N GLY A 62 18.34 11.10 -9.83
CA GLY A 62 18.74 10.41 -8.61
C GLY A 62 19.67 9.22 -8.87
N THR A 63 20.65 9.02 -7.98
CA THR A 63 21.62 7.92 -8.09
C THR A 63 21.32 6.72 -7.20
N GLU A 64 20.31 6.84 -6.33
CA GLU A 64 19.91 5.84 -5.34
C GLU A 64 18.42 5.49 -5.48
N GLN A 65 17.96 5.27 -6.73
CA GLN A 65 16.57 4.94 -7.01
C GLN A 65 16.26 3.48 -6.71
N SER A 66 15.01 3.22 -6.32
CA SER A 66 14.41 1.90 -6.24
C SER A 66 13.37 1.71 -7.35
N PRO A 67 13.03 0.47 -7.74
CA PRO A 67 13.57 -0.81 -7.26
C PRO A 67 14.97 -1.13 -7.80
N ILE A 68 15.61 -2.17 -7.23
CA ILE A 68 16.88 -2.74 -7.72
C ILE A 68 16.80 -4.25 -7.95
N ASP A 69 17.80 -4.80 -8.65
CA ASP A 69 18.10 -6.23 -8.63
C ASP A 69 19.04 -6.56 -7.46
N VAL A 70 18.55 -7.39 -6.53
CA VAL A 70 19.29 -7.89 -5.38
C VAL A 70 20.10 -9.12 -5.81
N ALA A 71 21.21 -8.88 -6.52
CA ALA A 71 22.06 -9.95 -7.06
C ALA A 71 23.43 -10.07 -6.36
N LYS A 72 24.06 -8.94 -6.06
CA LYS A 72 25.34 -8.88 -5.33
C LYS A 72 25.07 -8.34 -3.94
N VAL A 73 25.11 -9.22 -2.94
CA VAL A 73 24.88 -8.85 -1.54
C VAL A 73 26.16 -9.11 -0.77
N GLU A 74 26.67 -8.06 -0.12
CA GLU A 74 27.61 -8.20 0.97
C GLU A 74 26.78 -8.17 2.26
N VAL A 75 26.77 -9.29 2.99
CA VAL A 75 26.07 -9.36 4.26
C VAL A 75 26.92 -8.65 5.30
N SER A 76 26.40 -7.56 5.84
CA SER A 76 27.03 -6.91 6.99
C SER A 76 26.75 -7.74 8.25
N GLU A 77 27.82 -8.08 8.98
CA GLU A 77 27.72 -8.76 10.28
C GLU A 77 27.19 -7.83 11.39
N ASP A 78 27.16 -6.52 11.15
CA ASP A 78 26.70 -5.50 12.10
C ASP A 78 25.17 -5.34 12.10
N LEU A 79 24.45 -6.11 11.27
CA LEU A 79 23.00 -6.05 11.19
C LEU A 79 22.34 -6.93 12.25
N ASP A 80 21.66 -6.28 13.20
CA ASP A 80 20.76 -6.95 14.12
C ASP A 80 19.54 -7.55 13.40
N PRO A 81 18.92 -8.60 13.96
CA PRO A 81 17.60 -9.06 13.50
C PRO A 81 16.60 -7.91 13.45
N LEU A 82 15.77 -7.87 12.39
CA LEU A 82 14.76 -6.84 12.23
C LEU A 82 13.77 -6.85 13.40
N GLN A 83 13.81 -5.81 14.24
CA GLN A 83 12.95 -5.71 15.42
C GLN A 83 11.58 -5.15 15.03
N GLN A 84 10.57 -6.01 15.08
CA GLN A 84 9.18 -5.70 14.73
C GLN A 84 8.29 -5.73 15.97
N THR A 85 7.40 -4.76 16.10
CA THR A 85 6.43 -4.68 17.20
C THR A 85 5.02 -4.44 16.67
N TYR A 86 4.67 -5.06 15.53
CA TYR A 86 3.37 -4.85 14.89
C TYR A 86 2.21 -5.29 15.77
N GLU A 87 1.17 -4.48 15.80
CA GLU A 87 -0.04 -4.74 16.57
C GLU A 87 -1.27 -4.62 15.66
N PRO A 88 -2.35 -5.39 15.90
CA PRO A 88 -3.60 -5.18 15.21
C PRO A 88 -4.11 -3.75 15.42
N GLY A 89 -4.68 -3.16 14.37
CA GLY A 89 -5.21 -1.81 14.43
C GLY A 89 -6.16 -1.53 13.26
N ASP A 90 -7.00 -0.52 13.44
CA ASP A 90 -7.95 -0.09 12.42
C ASP A 90 -7.21 0.48 11.20
N ALA A 91 -7.63 0.04 10.02
CA ALA A 91 -7.07 0.46 8.75
C ALA A 91 -8.15 0.61 7.68
N VAL A 92 -7.87 1.47 6.70
CA VAL A 92 -8.74 1.77 5.57
C VAL A 92 -8.06 1.33 4.29
N MET A 93 -8.78 0.57 3.46
CA MET A 93 -8.32 0.19 2.13
C MET A 93 -8.63 1.31 1.13
N HIS A 94 -7.64 1.65 0.31
CA HIS A 94 -7.73 2.64 -0.74
C HIS A 94 -7.33 2.02 -2.08
N ASN A 95 -8.13 2.29 -3.11
CA ASN A 95 -7.71 2.09 -4.49
C ASN A 95 -7.20 3.44 -5.01
N ARG A 96 -5.89 3.54 -5.26
CA ARG A 96 -5.26 4.78 -5.73
C ARG A 96 -5.05 4.81 -7.25
N LEU A 97 -5.65 3.86 -7.97
CA LEU A 97 -5.52 3.60 -9.40
C LEU A 97 -4.16 3.02 -9.83
N HIS A 98 -3.06 3.41 -9.18
CA HIS A 98 -1.73 2.82 -9.40
C HIS A 98 -1.45 1.62 -8.50
N ASP A 99 -2.12 1.52 -7.35
CA ASP A 99 -2.05 0.38 -6.45
C ASP A 99 -3.29 0.27 -5.55
N PHE A 100 -3.31 -0.80 -4.76
CA PHE A 100 -4.13 -0.90 -3.56
C PHE A 100 -3.27 -0.60 -2.34
N MET A 101 -3.77 0.24 -1.45
CA MET A 101 -3.06 0.66 -0.23
C MET A 101 -3.97 0.44 0.97
N LEU A 102 -3.46 -0.25 1.99
CA LEU A 102 -4.08 -0.31 3.31
C LEU A 102 -3.37 0.68 4.23
N ASN A 103 -4.11 1.65 4.76
CA ASN A 103 -3.57 2.75 5.57
C ASN A 103 -4.16 2.73 6.98
N TRP A 104 -3.31 2.75 8.00
CA TRP A 104 -3.75 2.71 9.40
C TRP A 104 -4.16 4.09 9.91
N THR A 105 -5.30 4.12 10.60
CA THR A 105 -5.86 5.35 11.20
C THR A 105 -5.51 5.51 12.68
N GLY A 106 -4.97 4.46 13.30
CA GLY A 106 -4.47 4.43 14.67
C GLY A 106 -3.06 3.85 14.79
N GLY A 107 -2.57 3.66 16.01
CA GLY A 107 -1.29 2.99 16.27
C GLY A 107 -1.36 1.49 15.97
N ASN A 108 -0.35 0.97 15.29
CA ASN A 108 -0.26 -0.39 14.75
C ASN A 108 1.17 -0.97 14.90
N GLY A 109 1.96 -0.40 15.82
CA GLY A 109 3.36 -0.76 16.00
C GLY A 109 4.29 -0.23 14.91
N GLY A 110 5.34 -0.99 14.62
CA GLY A 110 6.37 -0.57 13.67
C GLY A 110 7.67 -1.35 13.77
N LEU A 111 8.75 -0.67 13.41
CA LEU A 111 10.13 -1.18 13.42
C LEU A 111 11.00 -0.41 14.41
N THR A 112 12.03 -1.08 14.91
CA THR A 112 13.20 -0.42 15.51
C THR A 112 14.43 -0.77 14.69
N ILE A 113 15.13 0.26 14.18
CA ILE A 113 16.37 0.14 13.41
C ILE A 113 17.40 0.99 14.13
N GLU A 114 18.50 0.40 14.62
CA GLU A 114 19.58 1.11 15.33
C GLU A 114 19.06 2.02 16.48
N GLY A 115 18.09 1.51 17.25
CA GLY A 115 17.44 2.25 18.35
C GLY A 115 16.41 3.30 17.92
N LYS A 116 16.26 3.55 16.62
CA LYS A 116 15.31 4.51 16.07
C LYS A 116 13.97 3.84 15.74
N LYS A 117 12.87 4.47 16.17
CA LYS A 117 11.50 3.92 16.04
C LYS A 117 10.78 4.44 14.80
N TYR A 118 10.38 3.52 13.92
CA TYR A 118 9.62 3.79 12.72
C TYR A 118 8.21 3.23 12.82
N LYS A 119 7.18 4.08 12.85
CA LYS A 119 5.77 3.66 12.95
C LYS A 119 5.27 3.17 11.60
N LEU A 120 4.54 2.05 11.56
CA LEU A 120 3.92 1.58 10.33
C LEU A 120 2.79 2.53 9.91
N LYS A 121 2.77 2.94 8.65
CA LYS A 121 1.77 3.89 8.14
C LYS A 121 0.82 3.22 7.18
N GLN A 122 1.39 2.54 6.19
CA GLN A 122 0.63 1.87 5.16
C GLN A 122 1.35 0.62 4.68
N VAL A 123 0.57 -0.27 4.06
CA VAL A 123 1.09 -1.27 3.14
C VAL A 123 0.45 -1.07 1.77
N HIS A 124 1.19 -1.34 0.71
CA HIS A 124 0.67 -1.36 -0.65
C HIS A 124 1.30 -2.50 -1.45
N TRP A 125 0.68 -2.85 -2.58
CA TRP A 125 1.06 -4.01 -3.39
C TRP A 125 1.35 -3.64 -4.84
N HIS A 126 2.38 -4.26 -5.38
CA HIS A 126 2.76 -4.24 -6.79
C HIS A 126 2.61 -5.62 -7.40
N VAL A 127 2.13 -5.66 -8.65
CA VAL A 127 2.02 -6.87 -9.47
C VAL A 127 2.53 -6.55 -10.87
N PRO A 128 3.60 -7.21 -11.36
CA PRO A 128 4.47 -8.16 -10.64
C PRO A 128 5.31 -7.48 -9.55
N SER A 129 6.23 -8.20 -8.88
CA SER A 129 7.20 -7.56 -7.98
C SER A 129 7.98 -6.47 -8.71
N GLU A 130 8.40 -5.43 -8.01
CA GLU A 130 9.25 -4.36 -8.54
C GLU A 130 10.73 -4.75 -8.41
N HIS A 131 11.14 -5.16 -7.21
CA HIS A 131 12.46 -5.73 -6.96
C HIS A 131 12.59 -7.09 -7.64
N THR A 132 13.83 -7.41 -7.97
CA THR A 132 14.22 -8.74 -8.46
C THR A 132 15.33 -9.31 -7.58
N VAL A 133 15.45 -10.63 -7.55
CA VAL A 133 16.53 -11.32 -6.83
C VAL A 133 17.28 -12.20 -7.83
N ASN A 134 18.56 -11.92 -8.05
CA ASN A 134 19.36 -12.55 -9.11
C ASN A 134 18.65 -12.50 -10.48
N GLY A 135 18.11 -11.34 -10.83
CA GLY A 135 17.34 -11.09 -12.05
C GLY A 135 15.96 -11.77 -12.11
N THR A 136 15.55 -12.49 -11.06
CA THR A 136 14.24 -13.16 -11.01
C THR A 136 13.17 -12.21 -10.48
N ARG A 137 12.11 -12.02 -11.26
CA ARG A 137 10.91 -11.27 -10.85
C ARG A 137 9.89 -12.21 -10.21
N PHE A 138 9.24 -11.75 -9.14
CA PHE A 138 8.26 -12.48 -8.37
C PHE A 138 6.84 -12.09 -8.76
N ASP A 139 5.86 -12.90 -8.34
CA ASP A 139 4.46 -12.77 -8.77
C ASP A 139 3.80 -11.49 -8.21
N ALA A 140 4.21 -11.07 -7.01
CA ALA A 140 3.79 -9.83 -6.39
C ALA A 140 4.81 -9.36 -5.34
N GLU A 141 4.69 -8.10 -4.94
CA GLU A 141 5.48 -7.50 -3.87
C GLU A 141 4.61 -6.62 -2.99
N MET A 142 4.75 -6.75 -1.67
CA MET A 142 4.14 -5.85 -0.69
C MET A 142 5.20 -4.94 -0.11
N HIS A 143 4.95 -3.64 -0.11
CA HIS A 143 5.76 -2.64 0.57
C HIS A 143 5.07 -2.20 1.86
N MET A 144 5.75 -2.40 2.99
CA MET A 144 5.33 -1.88 4.28
C MET A 144 6.09 -0.58 4.58
N VAL A 145 5.40 0.55 4.53
CA VAL A 145 6.01 1.88 4.66
C VAL A 145 5.90 2.38 6.09
N HIS A 146 7.05 2.73 6.64
CA HIS A 146 7.19 3.25 7.99
C HIS A 146 7.75 4.66 7.99
N GLU A 147 7.35 5.43 8.98
CA GLU A 147 7.83 6.78 9.24
C GLU A 147 8.55 6.85 10.57
N ASP A 148 9.72 7.48 10.60
CA ASP A 148 10.37 7.82 11.85
C ASP A 148 9.43 8.65 12.73
N SER A 149 9.36 8.26 14.00
CA SER A 149 8.52 8.91 15.01
C SER A 149 8.90 10.37 15.29
N THR A 150 10.12 10.79 14.91
CA THR A 150 10.67 12.13 15.17
C THR A 150 10.80 13.00 13.91
N ASP A 151 11.02 12.40 12.75
CA ASP A 151 11.03 13.08 11.45
C ASP A 151 10.24 12.27 10.40
N ALA A 152 9.04 12.73 10.08
CA ALA A 152 8.17 12.07 9.11
C ALA A 152 8.77 12.01 7.68
N LYS A 153 9.85 12.75 7.37
CA LYS A 153 10.56 12.62 6.08
C LYS A 153 11.48 11.41 6.03
N SER A 154 11.96 10.94 7.17
CA SER A 154 12.76 9.72 7.26
C SER A 154 11.83 8.50 7.19
N LYS A 155 11.99 7.69 6.14
CA LYS A 155 11.17 6.49 5.89
C LYS A 155 12.01 5.22 6.00
N ALA A 156 11.34 4.11 6.29
CA ALA A 156 11.87 2.77 6.13
C ALA A 156 10.82 1.88 5.46
N VAL A 157 11.22 1.09 4.46
CA VAL A 157 10.31 0.21 3.71
C VAL A 157 10.77 -1.24 3.87
N VAL A 158 9.85 -2.11 4.28
CA VAL A 158 10.06 -3.57 4.24
C VAL A 158 9.33 -4.11 3.02
N ALA A 159 10.09 -4.70 2.09
CA ALA A 159 9.54 -5.37 0.92
C ALA A 159 9.37 -6.86 1.18
N VAL A 160 8.19 -7.41 0.87
CA VAL A 160 7.90 -8.84 0.96
C VAL A 160 7.57 -9.36 -0.44
N LEU A 161 8.37 -10.28 -0.94
CA LEU A 161 8.21 -10.90 -2.26
C LEU A 161 7.33 -12.15 -2.16
N PHE A 162 6.34 -12.27 -3.04
CA PHE A 162 5.42 -13.41 -3.08
C PHE A 162 5.67 -14.29 -4.29
N SER A 163 5.68 -15.61 -4.07
CA SER A 163 5.65 -16.61 -5.14
C SER A 163 4.41 -17.49 -5.00
N ALA A 164 3.54 -17.46 -6.01
CA ALA A 164 2.38 -18.34 -6.11
C ALA A 164 2.81 -19.81 -6.14
N LYS A 165 3.93 -20.12 -6.78
CA LYS A 165 4.52 -21.47 -6.79
C LYS A 165 4.91 -21.92 -5.38
N ALA A 166 5.58 -21.06 -4.60
CA ALA A 166 5.97 -21.38 -3.23
C ALA A 166 4.74 -21.56 -2.32
N ALA A 167 3.75 -20.67 -2.45
CA ALA A 167 2.49 -20.78 -1.70
C ALA A 167 1.76 -22.10 -1.99
N GLN A 168 1.69 -22.51 -3.25
CA GLN A 168 1.11 -23.80 -3.63
C GLN A 168 1.89 -25.01 -3.10
N ALA A 169 3.22 -24.92 -3.03
CA ALA A 169 4.05 -25.99 -2.44
C ALA A 169 3.76 -26.15 -0.95
N LEU A 170 3.74 -25.04 -0.20
CA LEU A 170 3.45 -25.03 1.23
C LEU A 170 2.06 -25.61 1.54
N LEU A 171 1.03 -25.25 0.77
CA LEU A 171 -0.32 -25.78 0.93
C LEU A 171 -0.42 -27.29 0.61
N ARG A 172 0.40 -27.81 -0.30
CA ARG A 172 0.45 -29.25 -0.61
C ARG A 172 1.16 -30.07 0.47
N GLU A 173 2.14 -29.47 1.13
CA GLU A 173 2.88 -30.08 2.25
C GLU A 173 2.09 -30.04 3.56
N ALA A 174 1.35 -28.96 3.79
CA ALA A 174 0.53 -28.74 4.98
C ALA A 174 -0.75 -29.60 5.04
N ARG A 175 -0.79 -30.76 4.36
CA ARG A 175 -1.92 -31.71 4.23
C ARG A 175 -2.93 -31.59 5.38
N TRP A 176 -4.00 -30.84 5.13
CA TRP A 176 -5.23 -30.81 5.92
C TRP A 176 -6.12 -31.98 5.53
#